data_AF-A0A9Q0M7I3-F1
#
_entry.id   AF-A0A9Q0M7I3-F1
#
_cell.length_a   1.000
_cell.length_b   1.000
_cell.length_c   1.000
_cell.angle_alpha   90.00
_cell.angle_beta   90.00
_cell.angle_gamma   90.00
#
_symmetry.space_group_name_H-M   'P 1'
#
loop_
_entity.id
_entity.type
_entity.pdbx_description
1 polymer ?
#
loop_
_entity_poly.entity_id
_entity_poly.type
_entity_poly.pdbx_seq_one_letter_code
_entity_poly.pdbx_strand_id
1 'polypeptide(L)'
;MNNPHFKFMMKHFLTRTEKSHDESDKILDENIEAVKKELDSFLIDSLEKDGHSNFSTGVFSDKENESMMVDIIDDDETEIDQHVEKFNDKSTSLIDSVLDKSEISFFQYHSPLDRLEEYADSILPYMLEKERRFMPDPFYMTNQANINSKMRSILVDWLVDVADEYNIKDETLFLTVNYIDRFLSKVSISRQEFQLLGTAALFVASKYEEIYPPEIGEFVYITDDSFTKQQILQMEKLIFTVLEFDVSVPTSNYFLEKYLSDLSLGKEVYCLSKYLCFLSMLECQPFLKFYPSEIALCSILLAAKSLNVFEEIPTEFIRNTLNYERSLDSNGDIDQFLADRNILIEELNKLHLFAKEHPQQVIQRKYSSSKYYKVAGIGAGSSEISISTK
;
A
#
# COMPACT_ATOMS: atom_id res chain seq x y z
N MET A 1 -18.52 36.23 21.82
CA MET A 1 -17.09 35.93 21.59
C MET A 1 -16.43 37.01 20.72
N ASN A 2 -16.34 38.26 21.21
CA ASN A 2 -15.71 39.38 20.47
C ASN A 2 -14.72 40.13 21.40
N ASN A 3 -13.74 39.40 21.94
CA ASN A 3 -12.66 40.01 22.71
C ASN A 3 -11.47 40.30 21.76
N PRO A 4 -11.18 41.56 21.41
CA PRO A 4 -10.10 41.91 20.49
C PRO A 4 -8.71 41.46 20.96
N HIS A 5 -8.51 41.30 22.27
CA HIS A 5 -7.25 40.82 22.85
C HIS A 5 -7.02 39.33 22.60
N PHE A 6 -8.10 38.53 22.55
CA PHE A 6 -8.05 37.10 22.19
C PHE A 6 -7.73 36.91 20.70
N LYS A 7 -8.33 37.76 19.84
CA LYS A 7 -8.08 37.75 18.38
C LYS A 7 -6.64 38.15 18.05
N PHE A 8 -6.07 39.10 18.81
CA PHE A 8 -4.65 39.47 18.70
C PHE A 8 -3.72 38.33 19.15
N MET A 9 -4.00 37.70 20.30
CA MET A 9 -3.22 36.55 20.78
C MET A 9 -3.24 35.38 19.80
N MET A 10 -4.41 35.00 19.28
CA MET A 10 -4.51 33.92 18.30
C MET A 10 -3.82 34.25 16.98
N LYS A 11 -3.93 35.49 16.50
CA LYS A 11 -3.19 35.90 15.29
C LYS A 11 -1.69 35.77 15.51
N HIS A 12 -1.17 36.21 16.66
CA HIS A 12 0.26 36.18 16.99
C HIS A 12 0.79 34.76 17.29
N PHE A 13 -0.07 33.89 17.82
CA PHE A 13 0.22 32.46 18.00
C PHE A 13 0.30 31.77 16.62
N LEU A 14 -0.71 31.97 15.76
CA LEU A 14 -0.74 31.44 14.40
C LEU A 14 0.45 31.92 13.55
N THR A 15 0.82 33.21 13.63
CA THR A 15 2.02 33.70 12.91
C THR A 15 3.33 33.17 13.49
N ARG A 16 3.36 32.81 14.78
CA ARG A 16 4.53 32.16 15.39
C ARG A 16 4.63 30.70 15.00
N THR A 17 3.51 29.99 14.93
CA THR A 17 3.45 28.59 14.48
C THR A 17 3.77 28.47 13.00
N GLU A 18 3.27 29.39 12.16
CA GLU A 18 3.61 29.45 10.72
C GLU A 18 5.11 29.73 10.52
N LYS A 19 5.68 30.72 11.23
CA LYS A 19 7.13 31.00 11.14
C LYS A 19 8.00 29.85 11.66
N SER A 20 7.57 29.15 12.70
CA SER A 20 8.31 27.98 13.18
C SER A 20 8.22 26.79 12.22
N HIS A 21 7.11 26.68 11.47
CA HIS A 21 6.93 25.66 10.44
C HIS A 21 7.82 25.97 9.21
N ASP A 22 7.84 27.22 8.76
CA ASP A 22 8.72 27.65 7.65
C ASP A 22 10.22 27.48 7.97
N GLU A 23 10.62 27.66 9.24
CA GLU A 23 12.00 27.42 9.68
C GLU A 23 12.31 25.92 9.82
N SER A 24 11.37 25.10 10.30
CA SER A 24 11.55 23.64 10.37
C SER A 24 11.66 23.01 8.98
N ASP A 25 10.86 23.48 8.03
CA ASP A 25 10.82 22.93 6.67
C ASP A 25 12.13 23.23 5.93
N LYS A 26 12.70 24.42 6.12
CA LYS A 26 14.03 24.76 5.59
C LYS A 26 15.14 23.89 6.17
N ILE A 27 15.13 23.66 7.49
CA ILE A 27 16.12 22.80 8.15
C ILE A 27 15.99 21.37 7.62
N LEU A 28 14.76 20.90 7.40
CA LEU A 28 14.50 19.59 6.81
C LEU A 28 15.06 19.50 5.39
N ASP A 29 14.80 20.48 4.53
CA ASP A 29 15.33 20.52 3.16
C ASP A 29 16.87 20.52 3.14
N GLU A 30 17.51 21.32 4.00
CA GLU A 30 18.97 21.35 4.15
C GLU A 30 19.54 20.00 4.61
N ASN A 31 18.85 19.32 5.55
CA ASN A 31 19.24 17.99 6.00
C ASN A 31 19.06 16.93 4.91
N ILE A 32 17.96 16.98 4.16
CA ILE A 32 17.71 16.08 3.03
C ILE A 32 18.80 16.25 1.97
N GLU A 33 19.12 17.49 1.60
CA GLU A 33 20.17 17.79 0.61
C GLU A 33 21.55 17.32 1.09
N ALA A 34 21.87 17.53 2.37
CA ALA A 34 23.14 17.07 2.95
C ALA A 34 23.27 15.53 2.94
N VAL A 35 22.23 14.80 3.34
CA VAL A 35 22.24 13.33 3.35
C VAL A 35 22.21 12.76 1.94
N LYS A 36 21.46 13.39 1.01
CA LYS A 36 21.43 12.96 -0.39
C LYS A 36 22.78 13.15 -1.07
N LYS A 37 23.46 14.26 -0.82
CA LYS A 37 24.82 14.49 -1.32
C LYS A 37 25.83 13.48 -0.78
N GLU A 38 25.66 13.06 0.48
CA GLU A 38 26.44 11.96 1.06
C GLU A 38 26.17 10.66 0.29
N LEU A 39 24.90 10.29 0.07
CA LEU A 39 24.50 9.11 -0.71
C LEU A 39 25.08 9.12 -2.13
N ASP A 40 24.92 10.23 -2.87
CA ASP A 40 25.42 10.39 -4.24
C ASP A 40 26.93 10.16 -4.31
N SER A 41 27.69 10.68 -3.34
CA SER A 41 29.14 10.49 -3.29
C SER A 41 29.54 9.02 -3.16
N PHE A 42 28.78 8.23 -2.39
CA PHE A 42 29.03 6.79 -2.25
C PHE A 42 28.65 6.00 -3.50
N LEU A 43 27.56 6.38 -4.18
CA LEU A 43 27.14 5.73 -5.42
C LEU A 43 28.19 5.93 -6.54
N ILE A 44 28.76 7.13 -6.64
CA ILE A 44 29.83 7.43 -7.60
C ILE A 44 31.11 6.65 -7.27
N ASP A 45 31.52 6.61 -6.01
CA ASP A 45 32.71 5.86 -5.56
C ASP A 45 32.63 4.35 -5.84
N SER A 46 31.42 3.78 -5.83
CA SER A 46 31.16 2.38 -6.22
C SER A 46 31.28 2.18 -7.73
N LEU A 47 30.69 3.08 -8.54
CA LEU A 47 30.79 3.04 -10.01
C LEU A 47 32.23 3.17 -10.51
N GLU A 48 33.09 3.92 -9.81
CA GLU A 48 34.50 4.07 -10.17
C GLU A 48 35.38 2.87 -9.74
N LYS A 49 34.97 2.11 -8.72
CA LYS A 49 35.70 0.91 -8.25
C LYS A 49 35.34 -0.35 -9.03
N ASP A 50 34.11 -0.46 -9.51
CA ASP A 50 33.60 -1.64 -10.22
C ASP A 50 33.74 -1.53 -11.75
N GLY A 51 34.93 -1.12 -12.20
CA GLY A 51 35.26 -0.89 -13.62
C GLY A 51 35.11 -2.08 -14.57
N HIS A 52 34.68 -3.26 -14.11
CA HIS A 52 34.24 -4.39 -14.94
C HIS A 52 33.37 -5.37 -14.13
N SER A 53 32.07 -5.09 -14.00
CA SER A 53 31.09 -6.15 -13.76
C SER A 53 29.78 -5.81 -14.46
N ASN A 54 29.26 -6.79 -15.22
CA ASN A 54 28.01 -6.69 -15.94
C ASN A 54 26.90 -6.19 -15.02
N PHE A 55 26.29 -5.07 -15.38
CA PHE A 55 25.15 -4.47 -14.69
C PHE A 55 23.95 -5.40 -14.89
N SER A 56 23.81 -6.40 -14.02
CA SER A 56 22.62 -7.24 -13.92
C SER A 56 21.59 -6.46 -13.13
N THR A 57 20.86 -5.57 -13.81
CA THR A 57 19.59 -5.07 -13.30
C THR A 57 18.59 -6.21 -13.32
N GLY A 58 18.63 -7.16 -12.38
CA GLY A 58 17.76 -8.36 -12.43
C GLY A 58 16.25 -8.07 -12.53
N VAL A 59 15.81 -6.85 -12.18
CA VAL A 59 14.41 -6.39 -12.31
C VAL A 59 14.16 -5.57 -13.60
N PHE A 60 15.22 -5.08 -14.27
CA PHE A 60 15.13 -4.23 -15.47
C PHE A 60 16.00 -4.72 -16.67
N SER A 61 16.65 -5.90 -16.60
CA SER A 61 17.61 -6.39 -17.61
C SER A 61 17.05 -7.39 -18.63
N ASP A 62 15.76 -7.71 -18.60
CA ASP A 62 15.21 -8.62 -19.61
C ASP A 62 15.09 -7.91 -20.95
N LYS A 63 15.98 -8.31 -21.88
CA LYS A 63 16.08 -7.84 -23.28
C LYS A 63 14.80 -8.04 -24.12
N GLU A 64 13.74 -8.62 -23.56
CA GLU A 64 12.41 -8.68 -24.18
C GLU A 64 11.60 -7.39 -23.96
N ASN A 65 11.96 -6.54 -22.98
CA ASN A 65 11.28 -5.26 -22.73
C ASN A 65 11.88 -4.06 -23.48
N GLU A 66 13.10 -4.16 -24.04
CA GLU A 66 13.65 -3.10 -24.92
C GLU A 66 12.91 -3.03 -26.27
N SER A 67 12.30 -4.13 -26.71
CA SER A 67 11.47 -4.18 -27.92
C SER A 67 10.15 -3.41 -27.81
N MET A 68 9.69 -3.08 -26.59
CA MET A 68 8.48 -2.27 -26.36
C MET A 68 8.79 -0.77 -26.19
N MET A 69 10.07 -0.35 -26.23
CA MET A 69 10.48 1.02 -25.87
C MET A 69 10.80 1.95 -27.04
N VAL A 70 10.68 1.50 -28.29
CA VAL A 70 10.75 2.37 -29.48
C VAL A 70 9.59 2.00 -30.39
N ASP A 71 8.45 2.67 -30.19
CA ASP A 71 7.32 2.88 -31.14
C ASP A 71 6.00 2.96 -30.36
N ILE A 72 5.75 4.09 -29.68
CA ILE A 72 4.38 4.54 -29.37
C ILE A 72 4.33 6.06 -29.58
N ILE A 73 4.43 6.45 -30.85
CA ILE A 73 3.71 7.61 -31.38
C ILE A 73 2.83 7.03 -32.49
N ASP A 74 1.53 7.14 -32.28
CA ASP A 74 0.41 6.86 -33.19
C ASP A 74 0.02 5.40 -33.54
N ASP A 75 -1.29 5.18 -33.32
CA ASP A 75 -2.26 4.32 -33.99
C ASP A 75 -2.32 2.78 -33.81
N ASP A 76 -3.55 2.38 -33.44
CA ASP A 76 -4.38 1.25 -33.84
C ASP A 76 -4.11 -0.21 -33.43
N GLU A 77 -5.25 -0.85 -33.14
CA GLU A 77 -5.52 -2.27 -32.89
C GLU A 77 -4.86 -3.19 -33.93
N THR A 78 -4.26 -4.30 -33.47
CA THR A 78 -4.61 -5.70 -33.80
C THR A 78 -3.43 -6.66 -33.61
N GLU A 79 -3.75 -7.82 -33.02
CA GLU A 79 -3.02 -9.10 -33.04
C GLU A 79 -1.62 -9.18 -32.42
N ILE A 80 -1.42 -10.15 -31.52
CA ILE A 80 -0.54 -11.32 -31.74
C ILE A 80 -0.79 -12.31 -30.60
N ASP A 81 -1.62 -13.30 -30.94
CA ASP A 81 -1.69 -14.60 -30.30
C ASP A 81 -0.45 -15.44 -30.68
N GLN A 82 -0.20 -16.49 -29.87
CA GLN A 82 0.75 -17.60 -30.06
C GLN A 82 2.13 -17.43 -29.42
N HIS A 83 2.27 -17.81 -28.15
CA HIS A 83 3.37 -18.67 -27.65
C HIS A 83 3.25 -19.04 -26.15
N VAL A 84 2.13 -19.66 -25.71
CA VAL A 84 2.14 -20.45 -24.45
C VAL A 84 1.23 -21.68 -24.57
N GLU A 85 1.34 -22.41 -25.69
CA GLU A 85 0.89 -23.81 -25.73
C GLU A 85 2.05 -24.73 -25.35
N LYS A 86 2.16 -25.03 -24.06
CA LYS A 86 2.67 -26.30 -23.49
C LYS A 86 2.81 -26.12 -21.98
N PHE A 87 1.75 -26.48 -21.26
CA PHE A 87 1.73 -27.11 -19.93
C PHE A 87 0.33 -26.94 -19.35
N ASN A 88 -0.66 -27.50 -20.05
CA ASN A 88 -2.00 -27.64 -19.51
C ASN A 88 -2.52 -29.01 -19.95
N ASP A 89 -2.54 -29.97 -19.02
CA ASP A 89 -3.53 -31.04 -19.12
C ASP A 89 -3.77 -31.73 -17.78
N LYS A 90 -5.05 -31.88 -17.46
CA LYS A 90 -5.68 -32.49 -16.27
C LYS A 90 -5.80 -31.62 -15.03
N SER A 91 -6.92 -30.89 -14.94
CA SER A 91 -7.82 -30.90 -13.76
C SER A 91 -9.14 -30.16 -14.05
N THR A 92 -9.93 -30.70 -14.97
CA THR A 92 -11.35 -30.36 -15.16
C THR A 92 -12.20 -31.59 -14.88
N SER A 93 -12.36 -31.89 -13.59
CA SER A 93 -13.55 -32.54 -13.03
C SER A 93 -13.38 -32.54 -11.52
N LEU A 94 -14.16 -31.72 -10.78
CA LEU A 94 -14.48 -31.82 -9.35
C LEU A 94 -15.19 -30.53 -8.83
N ILE A 95 -16.09 -29.92 -9.62
CA ILE A 95 -16.82 -28.70 -9.19
C ILE A 95 -18.10 -29.01 -8.36
N ASP A 96 -18.55 -30.26 -8.24
CA ASP A 96 -19.85 -30.54 -7.58
C ASP A 96 -19.77 -31.29 -6.23
N SER A 97 -18.80 -31.03 -5.34
CA SER A 97 -18.79 -31.76 -4.04
C SER A 97 -18.29 -31.07 -2.77
N VAL A 98 -18.11 -29.74 -2.71
CA VAL A 98 -17.67 -29.08 -1.47
C VAL A 98 -18.54 -27.89 -1.07
N LEU A 99 -19.82 -28.14 -0.84
CA LEU A 99 -20.65 -27.27 0.01
C LEU A 99 -21.39 -28.13 1.03
N ASP A 100 -20.63 -28.67 1.99
CA ASP A 100 -21.22 -29.10 3.26
C ASP A 100 -21.50 -27.84 4.08
N LYS A 101 -22.76 -27.42 4.09
CA LYS A 101 -23.27 -26.23 4.79
C LYS A 101 -23.40 -26.43 6.32
N SER A 102 -22.64 -27.32 6.94
CA SER A 102 -22.87 -27.72 8.33
C SER A 102 -21.76 -27.44 9.35
N GLU A 103 -20.65 -26.79 8.98
CA GLU A 103 -19.69 -26.26 9.97
C GLU A 103 -19.24 -24.83 9.64
N ILE A 104 -20.13 -23.85 9.87
CA ILE A 104 -19.68 -22.47 10.10
C ILE A 104 -19.05 -22.46 11.50
N SER A 105 -17.78 -22.89 11.60
CA SER A 105 -16.97 -22.51 12.75
C SER A 105 -16.85 -20.98 12.67
N PHE A 106 -17.45 -20.25 13.62
CA PHE A 106 -17.21 -18.81 13.75
C PHE A 106 -15.71 -18.61 13.82
N PHE A 107 -15.11 -18.11 12.73
CA PHE A 107 -13.73 -17.73 12.73
C PHE A 107 -13.65 -16.41 13.47
N GLN A 108 -13.21 -16.46 14.73
CA GLN A 108 -12.92 -15.25 15.47
C GLN A 108 -11.46 -14.87 15.18
N TYR A 109 -11.28 -13.93 14.26
CA TYR A 109 -9.99 -13.27 14.12
C TYR A 109 -9.76 -12.46 15.41
N HIS A 110 -8.71 -12.80 16.15
CA HIS A 110 -8.34 -12.08 17.37
C HIS A 110 -7.22 -11.10 17.04
N SER A 111 -7.58 -9.84 16.86
CA SER A 111 -6.59 -8.76 16.79
C SER A 111 -5.89 -8.66 18.15
N PRO A 112 -4.57 -8.40 18.22
CA PRO A 112 -3.93 -8.01 19.46
C PRO A 112 -4.64 -6.84 20.17
N LEU A 113 -5.34 -6.00 19.40
CA LEU A 113 -6.15 -4.88 19.88
C LEU A 113 -7.40 -5.31 20.66
N ASP A 114 -7.93 -6.52 20.42
CA ASP A 114 -9.12 -7.02 21.13
C ASP A 114 -8.84 -7.21 22.63
N ARG A 115 -7.57 -7.23 23.04
CA ARG A 115 -7.15 -7.31 24.45
C ARG A 115 -7.07 -5.95 25.14
N LEU A 116 -7.39 -4.86 24.45
CA LEU A 116 -7.28 -3.48 24.91
C LEU A 116 -8.66 -2.81 25.02
N GLU A 117 -9.66 -3.50 25.58
CA GLU A 117 -11.04 -3.00 25.71
C GLU A 117 -11.12 -1.61 26.36
N GLU A 118 -10.27 -1.32 27.37
CA GLU A 118 -10.21 -0.01 28.05
C GLU A 118 -9.84 1.15 27.12
N TYR A 119 -9.08 0.87 26.05
CA TYR A 119 -8.59 1.88 25.10
C TYR A 119 -9.28 1.80 23.74
N ALA A 120 -10.19 0.84 23.52
CA ALA A 120 -10.84 0.61 22.24
C ALA A 120 -11.50 1.89 21.70
N ASP A 121 -12.19 2.63 22.58
CA ASP A 121 -12.87 3.89 22.25
C ASP A 121 -11.91 5.05 21.91
N SER A 122 -10.63 4.92 22.24
CA SER A 122 -9.61 5.96 21.98
C SER A 122 -8.68 5.61 20.81
N ILE A 123 -8.38 4.32 20.62
CA ILE A 123 -7.41 3.86 19.62
C ILE A 123 -7.92 4.11 18.20
N LEU A 124 -9.16 3.71 17.88
CA LEU A 124 -9.67 3.85 16.52
C LEU A 124 -9.78 5.34 16.10
N PRO A 125 -10.35 6.25 16.91
CA PRO A 125 -10.33 7.68 16.58
C PRO A 125 -8.92 8.24 16.41
N TYR A 126 -7.97 7.86 17.27
CA TYR A 126 -6.59 8.28 17.13
C TYR A 126 -5.96 7.81 15.81
N MET A 127 -6.21 6.57 15.40
CA MET A 127 -5.67 6.04 14.14
C MET A 127 -6.31 6.69 12.92
N LEU A 128 -7.62 6.98 12.94
CA LEU A 128 -8.33 7.71 11.89
C LEU A 128 -7.87 9.18 11.78
N GLU A 129 -7.51 9.82 12.89
CA GLU A 129 -6.88 11.14 12.85
C GLU A 129 -5.46 11.04 12.27
N LYS A 130 -4.72 10.02 12.70
CA LYS A 130 -3.32 9.81 12.34
C LYS A 130 -3.12 9.50 10.85
N GLU A 131 -4.00 8.74 10.22
CA GLU A 131 -3.87 8.39 8.78
C GLU A 131 -3.84 9.64 7.89
N ARG A 132 -4.61 10.68 8.26
CA ARG A 132 -4.70 11.95 7.52
C ARG A 132 -3.37 12.70 7.48
N ARG A 133 -2.56 12.59 8.53
CA ARG A 133 -1.24 13.23 8.60
C ARG A 133 -0.19 12.53 7.73
N PHE A 134 -0.39 11.25 7.44
CA PHE A 134 0.62 10.40 6.81
C PHE A 134 0.21 9.89 5.41
N MET A 135 -0.73 10.60 4.79
CA MET A 135 -1.02 10.42 3.37
C MET A 135 0.15 10.93 2.52
N PRO A 136 0.65 10.13 1.57
CA PRO A 136 1.55 10.63 0.53
C PRO A 136 0.81 11.62 -0.39
N ASP A 137 1.56 12.45 -1.13
CA ASP A 137 0.98 13.28 -2.18
C ASP A 137 0.44 12.37 -3.30
N PRO A 138 -0.87 12.32 -3.56
CA PRO A 138 -1.43 11.41 -4.57
C PRO A 138 -0.87 11.67 -5.97
N PHE A 139 -0.31 12.85 -6.23
CA PHE A 139 0.24 13.22 -7.52
C PHE A 139 1.77 13.24 -7.55
N TYR A 140 2.47 12.72 -6.52
CA TYR A 140 3.93 12.82 -6.46
C TYR A 140 4.64 12.30 -7.72
N MET A 141 4.04 11.32 -8.41
CA MET A 141 4.61 10.73 -9.61
C MET A 141 4.76 11.75 -10.76
N THR A 142 3.98 12.83 -10.79
CA THR A 142 4.15 13.91 -11.77
C THR A 142 5.43 14.71 -11.55
N ASN A 143 5.98 14.66 -10.33
CA ASN A 143 7.21 15.35 -9.94
C ASN A 143 8.45 14.44 -10.09
N GLN A 144 8.27 13.19 -10.52
CA GLN A 144 9.34 12.22 -10.71
C GLN A 144 9.78 12.19 -12.17
N ALA A 145 10.96 12.73 -12.47
CA ALA A 145 11.47 12.81 -13.85
C ALA A 145 11.99 11.46 -14.40
N ASN A 146 12.42 10.56 -13.53
CA ASN A 146 13.14 9.34 -13.93
C ASN A 146 12.34 8.05 -13.73
N ILE A 147 11.28 8.07 -12.93
CA ILE A 147 10.43 6.89 -12.66
C ILE A 147 8.98 7.18 -13.02
N ASN A 148 8.16 6.15 -13.12
CA ASN A 148 6.72 6.26 -13.40
C ASN A 148 5.92 5.22 -12.60
N SER A 149 4.59 5.32 -12.63
CA SER A 149 3.69 4.42 -11.90
C SER A 149 3.92 2.94 -12.21
N LYS A 150 4.20 2.58 -13.47
CA LYS A 150 4.50 1.20 -13.87
C LYS A 150 5.76 0.66 -13.19
N MET A 151 6.81 1.48 -13.09
CA MET A 151 8.03 1.10 -12.36
C MET A 151 7.75 0.88 -10.87
N ARG A 152 6.87 1.66 -10.26
CA ARG A 152 6.44 1.44 -8.88
C ARG A 152 5.67 0.13 -8.73
N SER A 153 4.71 -0.17 -9.61
CA SER A 153 3.98 -1.45 -9.56
C SER A 153 4.96 -2.62 -9.64
N ILE A 154 5.98 -2.56 -10.51
CA ILE A 154 7.05 -3.57 -10.59
C ILE A 154 7.81 -3.70 -9.26
N LEU A 155 8.21 -2.59 -8.65
CA LEU A 155 8.92 -2.60 -7.36
C LEU A 155 8.05 -3.21 -6.25
N VAL A 156 6.76 -2.84 -6.17
CA VAL A 156 5.83 -3.35 -5.16
C VAL A 156 5.56 -4.84 -5.36
N ASP A 157 5.36 -5.31 -6.60
CA ASP A 157 5.18 -6.74 -6.90
C ASP A 157 6.40 -7.57 -6.48
N TRP A 158 7.62 -7.06 -6.76
CA TRP A 158 8.85 -7.67 -6.28
C TRP A 158 8.92 -7.70 -4.74
N LEU A 159 8.59 -6.60 -4.07
CA LEU A 159 8.58 -6.53 -2.59
C LEU A 159 7.57 -7.52 -1.96
N VAL A 160 6.44 -7.80 -2.63
CA VAL A 160 5.49 -8.84 -2.18
C VAL A 160 6.15 -10.22 -2.23
N ASP A 161 6.89 -10.53 -3.30
CA ASP A 161 7.57 -11.83 -3.48
C ASP A 161 8.68 -12.02 -2.44
N VAL A 162 9.47 -10.95 -2.23
CA VAL A 162 10.47 -10.86 -1.15
C VAL A 162 9.85 -11.11 0.22
N ALA A 163 8.72 -10.44 0.51
CA ALA A 163 8.06 -10.57 1.80
C ALA A 163 7.58 -12.00 2.04
N ASP A 164 7.08 -12.68 1.00
CA ASP A 164 6.65 -14.08 1.09
C ASP A 164 7.84 -15.03 1.32
N GLU A 165 8.97 -14.84 0.63
CA GLU A 165 10.19 -15.67 0.80
C GLU A 165 10.76 -15.57 2.22
N TYR A 166 10.80 -14.38 2.79
CA TYR A 166 11.33 -14.14 4.14
C TYR A 166 10.27 -14.24 5.25
N ASN A 167 9.03 -14.59 4.89
CA ASN A 167 7.89 -14.67 5.80
C ASN A 167 7.73 -13.38 6.64
N ILE A 168 7.91 -12.24 5.98
CA ILE A 168 7.66 -10.89 6.51
C ILE A 168 6.14 -10.71 6.67
N LYS A 169 5.72 -10.02 7.74
CA LYS A 169 4.30 -9.73 7.97
C LYS A 169 3.72 -8.85 6.86
N ASP A 170 2.44 -9.04 6.57
CA ASP A 170 1.71 -8.16 5.65
C ASP A 170 1.82 -6.69 6.10
N GLU A 171 1.65 -6.40 7.39
CA GLU A 171 1.76 -5.03 7.94
C GLU A 171 3.10 -4.37 7.61
N THR A 172 4.21 -5.10 7.74
CA THR A 172 5.56 -4.62 7.39
C THR A 172 5.64 -4.20 5.92
N LEU A 173 4.98 -4.92 5.02
CA LEU A 173 4.94 -4.57 3.60
C LEU A 173 4.07 -3.33 3.34
N PHE A 174 2.91 -3.21 3.99
CA PHE A 174 2.08 -2.00 3.85
C PHE A 174 2.81 -0.74 4.39
N LEU A 175 3.54 -0.87 5.50
CA LEU A 175 4.42 0.18 6.00
C LEU A 175 5.53 0.53 5.00
N THR A 176 6.15 -0.48 4.41
CA THR A 176 7.19 -0.32 3.37
C THR A 176 6.68 0.55 2.22
N VAL A 177 5.49 0.23 1.69
CA VAL A 177 4.90 0.99 0.57
C VAL A 177 4.55 2.42 1.00
N ASN A 178 4.00 2.62 2.21
CA ASN A 178 3.77 3.97 2.73
C ASN A 178 5.06 4.79 2.80
N TYR A 179 6.17 4.19 3.26
CA TYR A 179 7.46 4.87 3.36
C TYR A 179 7.99 5.27 1.98
N ILE A 180 7.88 4.37 1.00
CA ILE A 180 8.26 4.65 -0.39
C ILE A 180 7.44 5.82 -0.94
N ASP A 181 6.11 5.78 -0.83
CA ASP A 181 5.24 6.81 -1.40
C ASP A 181 5.44 8.18 -0.74
N ARG A 182 5.58 8.24 0.59
CA ARG A 182 5.87 9.49 1.31
C ARG A 182 7.27 10.02 1.02
N PHE A 183 8.24 9.14 0.83
CA PHE A 183 9.58 9.53 0.41
C PHE A 183 9.55 10.17 -0.98
N LEU A 184 8.91 9.51 -1.95
CA LEU A 184 8.78 10.00 -3.33
C LEU A 184 7.92 11.27 -3.45
N SER A 185 7.08 11.55 -2.45
CA SER A 185 6.35 12.81 -2.32
C SER A 185 7.27 14.02 -2.08
N LYS A 186 8.45 13.80 -1.48
CA LYS A 186 9.39 14.86 -1.12
C LYS A 186 10.69 14.83 -1.93
N VAL A 187 11.10 13.67 -2.42
CA VAL A 187 12.42 13.46 -3.03
C VAL A 187 12.31 12.83 -4.40
N SER A 188 12.90 13.47 -5.41
CA SER A 188 13.12 12.87 -6.73
C SER A 188 14.26 11.86 -6.70
N ILE A 189 14.03 10.67 -7.25
CA ILE A 189 15.00 9.58 -7.27
C ILE A 189 15.38 9.18 -8.70
N SER A 190 16.58 8.65 -8.89
CA SER A 190 16.96 8.04 -10.18
C SER A 190 16.44 6.61 -10.30
N ARG A 191 16.44 6.06 -11.52
CA ARG A 191 16.06 4.65 -11.75
C ARG A 191 16.98 3.67 -11.02
N GLN A 192 18.27 3.99 -10.93
CA GLN A 192 19.29 3.13 -10.35
C GLN A 192 19.13 3.00 -8.83
N GLU A 193 18.65 4.06 -8.18
CA GLU A 193 18.45 4.12 -6.73
C GLU A 193 17.05 3.62 -6.33
N PHE A 194 16.14 3.40 -7.27
CA PHE A 194 14.74 3.14 -6.93
C PHE A 194 14.54 1.79 -6.22
N GLN A 195 15.26 0.74 -6.66
CA GLN A 195 15.27 -0.53 -5.95
C GLN A 195 15.99 -0.44 -4.59
N LEU A 196 17.03 0.41 -4.48
CA LEU A 196 17.71 0.67 -3.22
C LEU A 196 16.73 1.33 -2.21
N LEU A 197 15.91 2.28 -2.65
CA LEU A 197 14.85 2.88 -1.84
C LEU A 197 13.86 1.81 -1.35
N GLY A 198 13.37 0.95 -2.24
CA GLY A 198 12.44 -0.11 -1.85
C GLY A 198 13.04 -1.10 -0.85
N THR A 199 14.29 -1.51 -1.08
CA THR A 199 15.03 -2.42 -0.20
C THR A 199 15.26 -1.81 1.18
N ALA A 200 15.72 -0.55 1.23
CA ALA A 200 15.94 0.15 2.49
C ALA A 200 14.63 0.46 3.22
N ALA A 201 13.55 0.78 2.51
CA ALA A 201 12.23 0.98 3.11
C ALA A 201 11.71 -0.31 3.77
N LEU A 202 11.90 -1.47 3.12
CA LEU A 202 11.56 -2.77 3.71
C LEU A 202 12.43 -3.08 4.93
N PHE A 203 13.71 -2.73 4.89
CA PHE A 203 14.59 -2.86 6.05
C PHE A 203 14.14 -1.99 7.23
N VAL A 204 13.77 -0.73 6.98
CA VAL A 204 13.23 0.19 8.00
C VAL A 204 11.92 -0.36 8.59
N ALA A 205 10.97 -0.77 7.74
CA ALA A 205 9.70 -1.33 8.18
C ALA A 205 9.91 -2.61 9.00
N SER A 206 10.83 -3.48 8.57
CA SER A 206 11.15 -4.71 9.27
C SER A 206 11.67 -4.42 10.68
N LYS A 207 12.59 -3.47 10.83
CA LYS A 207 13.10 -3.07 12.16
C LYS A 207 12.01 -2.49 13.08
N TYR A 208 10.96 -1.91 12.51
CA TYR A 208 9.86 -1.33 13.27
C TYR A 208 8.81 -2.37 13.69
N GLU A 209 8.42 -3.26 12.77
CA GLU A 209 7.25 -4.14 12.94
C GLU A 209 7.60 -5.61 13.26
N GLU A 210 8.76 -6.11 12.85
CA GLU A 210 9.13 -7.50 13.07
C GLU A 210 9.72 -7.75 14.46
N ILE A 211 9.37 -8.91 15.05
CA ILE A 211 9.99 -9.36 16.31
C ILE A 211 11.47 -9.67 16.08
N TYR A 212 11.78 -10.28 14.94
CA TYR A 212 13.12 -10.66 14.51
C TYR A 212 13.33 -10.19 13.07
N PRO A 213 13.67 -8.90 12.86
CA PRO A 213 13.92 -8.39 11.52
C PRO A 213 15.09 -9.12 10.85
N PRO A 214 15.06 -9.35 9.52
CA PRO A 214 16.21 -9.90 8.81
C PRO A 214 17.45 -9.02 8.96
N GLU A 215 18.63 -9.64 8.99
CA GLU A 215 19.88 -8.88 9.06
C GLU A 215 20.13 -8.15 7.74
N ILE A 216 20.88 -7.04 7.79
CA ILE A 216 21.21 -6.26 6.58
C ILE A 216 21.91 -7.09 5.49
N GLY A 217 22.59 -8.18 5.87
CA GLY A 217 23.19 -9.11 4.90
C GLY A 217 22.16 -9.78 3.99
N GLU A 218 20.97 -10.09 4.50
CA GLU A 218 19.87 -10.66 3.73
C GLU A 218 19.35 -9.68 2.67
N PHE A 219 19.28 -8.39 3.03
CA PHE A 219 18.88 -7.33 2.10
C PHE A 219 19.93 -7.05 1.01
N VAL A 220 21.21 -7.28 1.29
CA VAL A 220 22.25 -7.26 0.25
C VAL A 220 22.05 -8.45 -0.69
N TYR A 221 21.92 -9.66 -0.12
CA TYR A 221 21.76 -10.90 -0.86
C TYR A 221 20.52 -10.88 -1.78
N ILE A 222 19.38 -10.39 -1.30
CA ILE A 222 18.13 -10.37 -2.08
C ILE A 222 18.17 -9.41 -3.26
N THR A 223 19.10 -8.46 -3.25
CA THR A 223 19.36 -7.55 -4.36
C THR A 223 20.43 -8.09 -5.32
N ASP A 224 20.79 -9.37 -5.20
CA ASP A 224 21.88 -10.00 -5.97
C ASP A 224 23.19 -9.21 -5.87
N ASP A 225 23.51 -8.76 -4.65
CA ASP A 225 24.67 -7.90 -4.36
C ASP A 225 24.72 -6.58 -5.17
N SER A 226 23.59 -6.16 -5.77
CA SER A 226 23.50 -4.87 -6.50
C SER A 226 23.78 -3.67 -5.61
N PHE A 227 23.57 -3.81 -4.30
CA PHE A 227 23.85 -2.77 -3.31
C PHE A 227 24.68 -3.30 -2.15
N THR A 228 25.64 -2.50 -1.72
CA THR A 228 26.46 -2.74 -0.53
C THR A 228 25.68 -2.43 0.75
N LYS A 229 26.13 -3.01 1.87
CA LYS A 229 25.60 -2.69 3.21
C LYS A 229 25.63 -1.19 3.50
N GLN A 230 26.70 -0.49 3.10
CA GLN A 230 26.81 0.96 3.30
C GLN A 230 25.75 1.74 2.53
N GLN A 231 25.46 1.37 1.27
CA GLN A 231 24.43 2.04 0.47
C GLN A 231 23.04 1.87 1.09
N ILE A 232 22.70 0.67 1.57
CA ILE A 232 21.43 0.41 2.27
C ILE A 232 21.33 1.24 3.55
N LEU A 233 22.40 1.33 4.36
CA LEU A 233 22.41 2.15 5.59
C LEU A 233 22.26 3.65 5.31
N GLN A 234 22.84 4.15 4.22
CA GLN A 234 22.72 5.55 3.83
C GLN A 234 21.32 5.88 3.31
N MET A 235 20.74 4.99 2.49
CA MET A 235 19.35 5.13 2.07
C MET A 235 18.39 5.07 3.27
N GLU A 236 18.62 4.18 4.23
CA GLU A 236 17.88 4.15 5.50
C GLU A 236 17.94 5.49 6.24
N LYS A 237 19.15 6.06 6.40
CA LYS A 237 19.33 7.37 7.04
C LYS A 237 18.56 8.45 6.31
N LEU A 238 18.57 8.42 4.98
CA LEU A 238 17.81 9.36 4.15
C LEU A 238 16.30 9.19 4.33
N ILE A 239 15.80 7.95 4.35
CA ILE A 239 14.38 7.65 4.64
C ILE A 239 13.98 8.23 6.00
N PHE A 240 14.73 7.96 7.07
CA PHE A 240 14.41 8.52 8.39
C PHE A 240 14.44 10.04 8.41
N THR A 241 15.35 10.65 7.66
CA THR A 241 15.44 12.11 7.54
C THR A 241 14.20 12.68 6.84
N VAL A 242 13.87 12.15 5.66
CA VAL A 242 12.75 12.61 4.83
C VAL A 242 11.39 12.40 5.51
N LEU A 243 11.25 11.27 6.21
CA LEU A 243 10.03 10.93 6.96
C LEU A 243 10.01 11.53 8.37
N GLU A 244 11.04 12.28 8.77
CA GLU A 244 11.14 12.92 10.09
C GLU A 244 10.97 11.93 11.26
N PHE A 245 11.45 10.69 11.06
CA PHE A 245 11.26 9.55 11.96
C PHE A 245 9.79 9.15 12.23
N ASP A 246 8.82 9.74 11.53
CA ASP A 246 7.40 9.38 11.62
C ASP A 246 7.13 8.09 10.81
N VAL A 247 7.59 6.94 11.32
CA VAL A 247 7.45 5.61 10.69
C VAL A 247 6.27 4.81 11.26
N SER A 248 5.74 5.20 12.42
CA SER A 248 4.54 4.61 12.99
C SER A 248 3.32 5.22 12.30
N VAL A 249 2.75 4.54 11.31
CA VAL A 249 1.59 5.03 10.53
C VAL A 249 0.51 3.94 10.47
N PRO A 250 -0.77 4.31 10.43
CA PRO A 250 -1.83 3.34 10.18
C PRO A 250 -1.85 2.94 8.70
N THR A 251 -2.10 1.67 8.43
CA THR A 251 -2.18 1.10 7.08
C THR A 251 -3.56 0.52 6.79
N SER A 252 -3.84 0.21 5.53
CA SER A 252 -5.11 -0.44 5.18
C SER A 252 -5.18 -1.85 5.75
N ASN A 253 -4.06 -2.56 5.90
CA ASN A 253 -4.03 -3.85 6.58
C ASN A 253 -4.37 -3.71 8.07
N TYR A 254 -3.84 -2.70 8.76
CA TYR A 254 -4.21 -2.42 10.16
C TYR A 254 -5.73 -2.22 10.32
N PHE A 255 -6.33 -1.33 9.52
CA PHE A 255 -7.77 -1.08 9.60
C PHE A 255 -8.59 -2.30 9.18
N LEU A 256 -8.13 -3.05 8.18
CA LEU A 256 -8.77 -4.28 7.74
C LEU A 256 -8.87 -5.28 8.89
N GLU A 257 -7.75 -5.54 9.57
CA GLU A 257 -7.70 -6.48 10.69
C GLU A 257 -8.52 -6.01 11.88
N LYS A 258 -8.55 -4.69 12.14
CA LYS A 258 -9.41 -4.12 13.17
C LYS A 258 -10.90 -4.28 12.84
N TYR A 259 -11.31 -3.93 11.63
CA TYR A 259 -12.71 -4.03 11.20
C TYR A 259 -13.19 -5.48 11.14
N LEU A 260 -12.34 -6.41 10.70
CA LEU A 260 -12.68 -7.84 10.67
C LEU A 260 -12.63 -8.51 12.05
N SER A 261 -11.99 -7.91 13.06
CA SER A 261 -12.14 -8.38 14.44
C SER A 261 -13.49 -7.97 15.03
N ASP A 262 -14.00 -6.79 14.64
CA ASP A 262 -15.33 -6.30 15.01
C ASP A 262 -16.47 -7.00 14.24
N LEU A 263 -16.21 -7.36 12.98
CA LEU A 263 -17.12 -8.05 12.08
C LEU A 263 -16.74 -9.53 12.04
N SER A 264 -17.40 -10.38 12.82
CA SER A 264 -17.13 -11.84 12.88
C SER A 264 -17.50 -12.58 11.58
N LEU A 265 -16.84 -12.25 10.46
CA LEU A 265 -17.07 -12.74 9.10
C LEU A 265 -16.20 -13.97 8.78
N GLY A 266 -16.59 -14.71 7.74
CA GLY A 266 -15.87 -15.90 7.28
C GLY A 266 -14.45 -15.66 6.78
N LYS A 267 -13.63 -16.72 6.75
CA LYS A 267 -12.22 -16.66 6.32
C LYS A 267 -12.06 -16.27 4.85
N GLU A 268 -13.01 -16.65 4.02
CA GLU A 268 -13.07 -16.29 2.61
C GLU A 268 -13.22 -14.77 2.44
N VAL A 269 -14.05 -14.12 3.28
CA VAL A 269 -14.17 -12.66 3.31
C VAL A 269 -12.84 -12.06 3.72
N TYR A 270 -12.24 -12.53 4.82
CA TYR A 270 -10.93 -12.05 5.27
C TYR A 270 -9.87 -12.13 4.17
N CYS A 271 -9.73 -13.29 3.52
CA CYS A 271 -8.73 -13.47 2.46
C CYS A 271 -9.05 -12.62 1.23
N LEU A 272 -10.31 -12.51 0.81
CA LEU A 272 -10.70 -11.71 -0.36
C LEU A 272 -10.55 -10.21 -0.10
N SER A 273 -10.93 -9.71 1.08
CA SER A 273 -10.71 -8.31 1.45
C SER A 273 -9.24 -7.97 1.54
N LYS A 274 -8.42 -8.88 2.09
CA LYS A 274 -6.97 -8.70 2.14
C LYS A 274 -6.37 -8.69 0.74
N TYR A 275 -6.80 -9.60 -0.14
CA TYR A 275 -6.42 -9.61 -1.55
C TYR A 275 -6.70 -8.26 -2.24
N LEU A 276 -7.90 -7.70 -2.04
CA LEU A 276 -8.28 -6.39 -2.58
C LEU A 276 -7.40 -5.25 -2.04
N CYS A 277 -7.06 -5.26 -0.74
CA CYS A 277 -6.12 -4.29 -0.16
C CYS A 277 -4.73 -4.41 -0.80
N PHE A 278 -4.23 -5.62 -1.02
CA PHE A 278 -2.95 -5.85 -1.70
C PHE A 278 -2.98 -5.34 -3.14
N LEU A 279 -4.05 -5.61 -3.90
CA LEU A 279 -4.22 -5.06 -5.23
C LEU A 279 -4.21 -3.52 -5.20
N SER A 280 -4.96 -2.89 -4.29
CA SER A 280 -4.99 -1.43 -4.18
C SER A 280 -3.62 -0.82 -3.86
N MET A 281 -2.77 -1.53 -3.11
CA MET A 281 -1.41 -1.11 -2.78
C MET A 281 -0.47 -1.17 -4.00
N LEU A 282 -0.69 -2.13 -4.90
CA LEU A 282 0.07 -2.29 -6.14
C LEU A 282 -0.03 -1.05 -7.03
N GLU A 283 -1.21 -0.46 -7.14
CA GLU A 283 -1.50 0.68 -8.02
C GLU A 283 -1.47 2.03 -7.29
N CYS A 284 -0.75 3.02 -7.85
CA CYS A 284 -0.75 4.39 -7.32
C CYS A 284 -2.12 5.07 -7.42
N GLN A 285 -2.72 5.02 -8.61
CA GLN A 285 -3.94 5.75 -8.91
C GLN A 285 -5.05 4.74 -9.25
N PRO A 286 -6.28 4.97 -8.77
CA PRO A 286 -6.72 6.14 -8.01
C PRO A 286 -6.49 6.04 -6.47
N PHE A 287 -5.91 4.93 -5.98
CA PHE A 287 -5.95 4.54 -4.57
C PHE A 287 -5.23 5.48 -3.60
N LEU A 288 -4.15 6.16 -3.99
CA LEU A 288 -3.44 7.12 -3.13
C LEU A 288 -4.30 8.34 -2.71
N LYS A 289 -5.47 8.56 -3.32
CA LYS A 289 -6.42 9.62 -2.95
C LYS A 289 -7.32 9.23 -1.78
N PHE A 290 -7.42 7.95 -1.46
CA PHE A 290 -8.32 7.43 -0.45
C PHE A 290 -7.55 7.06 0.80
N TYR A 291 -8.17 7.27 1.96
CA TYR A 291 -7.54 6.94 3.22
C TYR A 291 -7.40 5.41 3.39
N PRO A 292 -6.36 4.94 4.11
CA PRO A 292 -6.18 3.52 4.41
C PRO A 292 -7.42 2.86 5.04
N SER A 293 -8.12 3.58 5.93
CA SER A 293 -9.37 3.13 6.54
C SER A 293 -10.51 2.91 5.52
N GLU A 294 -10.63 3.78 4.52
CA GLU A 294 -11.62 3.68 3.45
C GLU A 294 -11.31 2.50 2.53
N ILE A 295 -10.04 2.32 2.14
CA ILE A 295 -9.59 1.17 1.35
C ILE A 295 -9.92 -0.14 2.07
N ALA A 296 -9.63 -0.23 3.36
CA ALA A 296 -9.93 -1.40 4.17
C ALA A 296 -11.44 -1.69 4.22
N LEU A 297 -12.25 -0.68 4.55
CA LEU A 297 -13.70 -0.85 4.65
C LEU A 297 -14.31 -1.24 3.30
N CYS A 298 -14.00 -0.52 2.23
CA CYS A 298 -14.53 -0.80 0.90
C CYS A 298 -14.10 -2.19 0.39
N SER A 299 -12.90 -2.64 0.74
CA SER A 299 -12.44 -4.01 0.47
C SER A 299 -13.27 -5.06 1.22
N ILE A 300 -13.67 -4.80 2.47
CA ILE A 300 -14.57 -5.68 3.23
C ILE A 300 -15.95 -5.72 2.60
N LEU A 301 -16.53 -4.56 2.29
CA LEU A 301 -17.86 -4.45 1.69
C LEU A 301 -17.92 -5.16 0.33
N LEU A 302 -16.92 -4.95 -0.52
CA LEU A 302 -16.85 -5.58 -1.84
C LEU A 302 -16.64 -7.11 -1.74
N ALA A 303 -15.80 -7.57 -0.82
CA ALA A 303 -15.59 -9.00 -0.59
C ALA A 303 -16.85 -9.69 -0.07
N ALA A 304 -17.49 -9.12 0.95
CA ALA A 304 -18.73 -9.65 1.52
C ALA A 304 -19.84 -9.70 0.48
N LYS A 305 -19.92 -8.69 -0.39
CA LYS A 305 -20.85 -8.70 -1.52
C LYS A 305 -20.54 -9.78 -2.54
N SER A 306 -19.29 -9.93 -2.95
CA SER A 306 -18.85 -10.94 -3.93
C SER A 306 -19.11 -12.37 -3.42
N LEU A 307 -19.10 -12.55 -2.09
CA LEU A 307 -19.38 -13.82 -1.41
C LEU A 307 -20.86 -13.99 -0.97
N ASN A 308 -21.74 -13.05 -1.29
CA ASN A 308 -23.16 -13.04 -0.91
C ASN A 308 -23.41 -13.10 0.62
N VAL A 309 -22.55 -12.47 1.41
CA VAL A 309 -22.65 -12.34 2.88
C VAL A 309 -22.71 -10.89 3.34
N PHE A 310 -23.02 -9.95 2.43
CA PHE A 310 -23.11 -8.52 2.75
C PHE A 310 -24.15 -8.22 3.84
N GLU A 311 -25.25 -8.99 3.90
CA GLU A 311 -26.31 -8.84 4.91
C GLU A 311 -25.83 -9.17 6.34
N GLU A 312 -24.69 -9.84 6.49
CA GLU A 312 -24.07 -10.13 7.79
C GLU A 312 -23.37 -8.90 8.39
N ILE A 313 -23.11 -7.85 7.60
CA ILE A 313 -22.48 -6.62 8.06
C ILE A 313 -23.54 -5.69 8.68
N PRO A 314 -23.45 -5.36 9.98
CA PRO A 314 -24.42 -4.48 10.62
C PRO A 314 -24.40 -3.08 9.99
N THR A 315 -25.57 -2.55 9.61
CA THR A 315 -25.67 -1.18 9.08
C THR A 315 -25.13 -0.13 10.03
N GLU A 316 -25.25 -0.36 11.35
CA GLU A 316 -24.72 0.52 12.38
C GLU A 316 -23.18 0.58 12.37
N PHE A 317 -22.51 -0.51 12.02
CA PHE A 317 -21.05 -0.51 11.86
C PHE A 317 -20.63 0.47 10.76
N ILE A 318 -21.23 0.34 9.57
CA ILE A 318 -20.96 1.21 8.41
C ILE A 318 -21.27 2.68 8.76
N ARG A 319 -22.40 2.92 9.43
CA ARG A 319 -22.83 4.25 9.87
C ARG A 319 -21.87 4.86 10.88
N ASN A 320 -21.37 4.07 11.83
CA ASN A 320 -20.42 4.55 12.82
C ASN A 320 -19.11 4.96 12.17
N THR A 321 -18.58 4.16 11.24
CA THR A 321 -17.36 4.55 10.50
C THR A 321 -17.56 5.85 9.72
N LEU A 322 -18.71 6.02 9.03
CA LEU A 322 -19.06 7.28 8.35
C LEU A 322 -19.17 8.47 9.32
N ASN A 323 -19.81 8.27 10.47
CA ASN A 323 -19.97 9.32 11.47
C ASN A 323 -18.64 9.76 12.07
N TYR A 324 -17.71 8.83 12.28
CA TYR A 324 -16.35 9.16 12.72
C TYR A 324 -15.62 10.01 11.68
N GLU A 325 -15.62 9.60 10.42
CA GLU A 325 -15.01 10.38 9.33
C GLU A 325 -15.62 11.78 9.23
N ARG A 326 -16.95 11.89 9.28
CA ARG A 326 -17.65 13.17 9.30
C ARG A 326 -17.28 14.04 10.49
N SER A 327 -17.06 13.45 11.66
CA SER A 327 -16.68 14.22 12.86
C SER A 327 -15.27 14.81 12.74
N LEU A 328 -14.41 14.18 11.95
CA LEU A 328 -13.03 14.61 11.69
C LEU A 328 -12.97 15.64 10.55
N ASP A 329 -13.71 15.40 9.47
CA ASP A 329 -13.81 16.31 8.33
C ASP A 329 -14.86 17.38 8.58
N SER A 330 -14.42 18.52 9.10
CA SER A 330 -15.27 19.71 9.32
C SER A 330 -15.98 20.23 8.04
N ASN A 331 -15.70 19.63 6.88
CA ASN A 331 -16.11 20.07 5.54
C ASN A 331 -16.91 19.03 4.71
N GLY A 332 -17.07 17.78 5.15
CA GLY A 332 -17.77 16.73 4.39
C GLY A 332 -19.16 16.40 4.95
N ASP A 333 -20.17 16.27 4.09
CA ASP A 333 -21.46 15.70 4.48
C ASP A 333 -21.51 14.18 4.21
N ILE A 334 -22.52 13.51 4.77
CA ILE A 334 -22.66 12.04 4.66
C ILE A 334 -22.80 11.60 3.21
N ASP A 335 -23.48 12.38 2.38
CA ASP A 335 -23.76 12.03 0.99
C ASP A 335 -22.47 12.05 0.16
N GLN A 336 -21.57 13.00 0.42
CA GLN A 336 -20.26 13.06 -0.22
C GLN A 336 -19.39 11.86 0.16
N PHE A 337 -19.28 11.48 1.44
CA PHE A 337 -18.52 10.30 1.86
C PHE A 337 -19.04 9.01 1.22
N LEU A 338 -20.37 8.89 1.09
CA LEU A 338 -20.99 7.76 0.40
C LEU A 338 -20.63 7.74 -1.09
N ALA A 339 -20.62 8.90 -1.75
CA ALA A 339 -20.22 9.01 -3.15
C ALA A 339 -18.75 8.62 -3.35
N ASP A 340 -17.85 9.12 -2.52
CA ASP A 340 -16.40 8.80 -2.61
C ASP A 340 -16.13 7.32 -2.38
N ARG A 341 -16.82 6.69 -1.42
CA ARG A 341 -16.73 5.24 -1.18
C ARG A 341 -17.28 4.43 -2.35
N ASN A 342 -18.37 4.86 -2.98
CA ASN A 342 -18.88 4.19 -4.18
C ASN A 342 -17.87 4.23 -5.32
N ILE A 343 -17.21 5.37 -5.53
CA ILE A 343 -16.10 5.48 -6.49
C ILE A 343 -15.00 4.49 -6.14
N LEU A 344 -14.55 4.45 -4.88
CA LEU A 344 -13.51 3.51 -4.45
C LEU A 344 -13.92 2.04 -4.65
N ILE A 345 -15.16 1.67 -4.34
CA ILE A 345 -15.67 0.31 -4.57
C ILE A 345 -15.66 -0.03 -6.06
N GLU A 346 -16.08 0.90 -6.93
CA GLU A 346 -16.02 0.70 -8.37
C GLU A 346 -14.59 0.50 -8.87
N GLU A 347 -13.64 1.30 -8.38
CA GLU A 347 -12.22 1.19 -8.75
C GLU A 347 -11.58 -0.10 -8.22
N LEU A 348 -11.87 -0.51 -6.99
CA LEU A 348 -11.46 -1.82 -6.46
C LEU A 348 -12.06 -2.96 -7.27
N ASN A 349 -13.33 -2.85 -7.69
CA ASN A 349 -13.98 -3.89 -8.49
C ASN A 349 -13.39 -3.97 -9.90
N LYS A 350 -13.09 -2.83 -10.54
CA LYS A 350 -12.37 -2.80 -11.82
C LYS A 350 -11.01 -3.46 -11.68
N LEU A 351 -10.24 -3.09 -10.66
CA LEU A 351 -8.92 -3.68 -10.42
C LEU A 351 -9.01 -5.19 -10.20
N HIS A 352 -10.01 -5.66 -9.44
CA HIS A 352 -10.25 -7.08 -9.24
C HIS A 352 -10.62 -7.81 -10.54
N LEU A 353 -11.49 -7.21 -11.38
CA LEU A 353 -11.90 -7.79 -12.66
C LEU A 353 -10.73 -8.01 -13.61
N PHE A 354 -9.78 -7.06 -13.67
CA PHE A 354 -8.63 -7.10 -14.56
C PHE A 354 -7.34 -7.62 -13.89
N ALA A 355 -7.45 -8.18 -12.69
CA ALA A 355 -6.28 -8.60 -11.92
C ALA A 355 -5.50 -9.74 -12.58
N LYS A 356 -6.14 -10.57 -13.41
CA LYS A 356 -5.47 -11.69 -14.13
C LYS A 356 -4.70 -11.20 -15.35
N GLU A 357 -5.13 -10.09 -15.92
CA GLU A 357 -4.53 -9.43 -17.09
C GLU A 357 -3.46 -8.42 -16.67
N HIS A 358 -3.39 -8.08 -15.39
CA HIS A 358 -2.41 -7.14 -14.85
C HIS A 358 -0.96 -7.64 -15.08
N PRO A 359 0.00 -6.81 -15.50
CA PRO A 359 1.38 -7.28 -15.77
C PRO A 359 2.10 -7.85 -14.53
N GLN A 360 1.82 -7.28 -13.36
CA GLN A 360 2.33 -7.73 -12.07
C GLN A 360 1.37 -8.77 -11.47
N GLN A 361 1.90 -9.94 -11.14
CA GLN A 361 1.10 -11.16 -10.92
C GLN A 361 1.44 -11.89 -9.61
N VAL A 362 2.40 -11.41 -8.79
CA VAL A 362 2.78 -12.10 -7.54
C VAL A 362 1.58 -12.19 -6.61
N ILE A 363 0.85 -11.08 -6.43
CA ILE A 363 -0.35 -11.02 -5.58
C ILE A 363 -1.43 -11.98 -6.10
N GLN A 364 -1.73 -11.95 -7.40
CA GLN A 364 -2.71 -12.86 -8.02
C GLN A 364 -2.32 -14.33 -7.79
N ARG A 365 -1.05 -14.71 -7.96
CA ARG A 365 -0.56 -16.07 -7.72
C ARG A 365 -0.67 -16.47 -6.25
N LYS A 366 -0.23 -15.59 -5.33
CA LYS A 366 -0.30 -15.79 -3.87
C LYS A 366 -1.73 -16.17 -3.46
N TYR A 367 -2.70 -15.32 -3.79
CA TYR A 367 -4.11 -15.48 -3.40
C TYR A 367 -4.91 -16.49 -4.26
N SER A 368 -4.31 -17.04 -5.32
CA SER A 368 -4.86 -18.19 -6.07
C SER A 368 -4.56 -19.53 -5.40
N SER A 369 -3.66 -19.57 -4.41
CA SER A 369 -3.31 -20.81 -3.71
C SER A 369 -4.40 -21.26 -2.73
N SER A 370 -4.39 -22.55 -2.37
CA SER A 370 -5.33 -23.11 -1.39
C SER A 370 -5.16 -22.53 0.01
N LYS A 371 -3.97 -22.02 0.36
CA LYS A 371 -3.70 -21.32 1.63
C LYS A 371 -4.64 -20.14 1.84
N TYR A 372 -5.00 -19.44 0.76
CA TYR A 372 -5.89 -18.28 0.78
C TYR A 372 -7.24 -18.59 0.13
N TYR A 373 -7.72 -19.83 0.24
CA TYR A 373 -9.05 -20.27 -0.25
C TYR A 373 -9.29 -20.00 -1.74
N LYS A 374 -8.22 -19.82 -2.53
CA LYS A 374 -8.29 -19.48 -3.96
C LYS A 374 -9.16 -18.24 -4.24
N VAL A 375 -9.18 -17.28 -3.31
CA VAL A 375 -10.05 -16.10 -3.40
C VAL A 375 -9.80 -15.25 -4.65
N ALA A 376 -8.57 -15.25 -5.20
CA ALA A 376 -8.27 -14.54 -6.44
C ALA A 376 -8.94 -15.16 -7.69
N GLY A 377 -9.58 -16.34 -7.55
CA GLY A 377 -10.42 -16.95 -8.57
C GLY A 377 -11.91 -16.63 -8.44
N ILE A 378 -12.34 -15.98 -7.35
CA ILE A 378 -13.72 -15.57 -7.14
C ILE A 378 -14.03 -14.42 -8.10
N GLY A 379 -15.07 -14.57 -8.93
CA GLY A 379 -15.46 -13.51 -9.86
C GLY A 379 -15.85 -12.25 -9.10
N ALA A 380 -15.42 -11.09 -9.60
CA ALA A 380 -15.82 -9.82 -9.04
C ALA A 380 -17.34 -9.64 -9.13
N GLY A 381 -17.99 -9.30 -8.02
CA GLY A 381 -19.44 -9.09 -7.97
C GLY A 381 -19.89 -7.81 -8.70
N SER A 382 -21.18 -7.48 -8.61
CA SER A 382 -21.66 -6.15 -9.03
C SER A 382 -21.03 -5.06 -8.16
N SER A 383 -20.70 -3.89 -8.72
CA SER A 383 -20.10 -2.78 -7.96
C SER A 383 -21.12 -1.94 -7.17
N GLU A 384 -22.41 -2.00 -7.51
CA GLU A 384 -23.44 -1.15 -6.87
C GLU A 384 -23.73 -1.51 -5.41
N ILE A 385 -23.05 -0.89 -4.44
CA ILE A 385 -23.39 -1.07 -3.02
C ILE A 385 -24.42 -0.03 -2.62
N SER A 386 -25.70 -0.43 -2.55
CA SER A 386 -26.76 0.43 -2.00
C SER A 386 -26.67 0.46 -0.48
N ILE A 387 -25.83 1.34 0.08
CA ILE A 387 -25.82 1.62 1.52
C ILE A 387 -27.10 2.40 1.83
N SER A 388 -28.15 1.73 2.36
CA SER A 388 -29.42 2.40 2.67
C SER A 388 -29.23 3.41 3.79
N THR A 389 -29.57 4.68 3.53
CA THR A 389 -29.48 5.79 4.49
C THR A 389 -30.63 5.85 5.50
N LYS A 390 -31.48 4.83 5.60
CA LYS A 390 -32.66 4.85 6.49
C LYS A 390 -32.34 4.66 7.97
#